data_AF-A0A1B7MK54-F1
#
_entry.id   AF-A0A1B7MK54-F1
#
_cell.length_a   1.000
_cell.length_b   1.000
_cell.length_c   1.000
_cell.angle_alpha   90.00
_cell.angle_beta   90.00
_cell.angle_gamma   90.00
#
_symmetry.space_group_name_H-M   'P 1'
#
loop_
_entity.id
_entity.type
_entity.pdbx_description
1 polymer ?
#
loop_
_entity_poly.entity_id
_entity_poly.type
_entity_poly.pdbx_seq_one_letter_code
_entity_poly.pdbx_strand_id
1 'polypeptide(L)' 'MTWISDDPSWWPIMNVQRVLSYPVVASIALVVYDWALIFGQEFELVWMKRWSLMKVLYLSVRYIGIPYSVYV' A
#
# COMPACT_ATOMS: atom_id res chain seq x y z
N MET A 1 -23.68 13.73 -8.69
CA MET A 1 -24.19 12.55 -9.41
C MET A 1 -23.17 12.21 -10.48
N THR A 2 -22.47 11.09 -10.33
CA THR A 2 -21.59 10.58 -11.39
C THR A 2 -22.46 10.01 -12.49
N TRP A 3 -22.34 10.51 -13.72
CA TRP A 3 -23.03 9.95 -14.88
C TRP A 3 -22.53 8.52 -15.10
N ILE A 4 -23.40 7.54 -14.87
CA ILE A 4 -23.12 6.13 -15.13
C ILE A 4 -23.59 5.86 -16.56
N SER A 5 -22.67 5.42 -17.42
CA SER A 5 -23.01 5.02 -18.78
C SER A 5 -23.70 3.67 -18.75
N ASP A 6 -24.96 3.60 -19.21
CA ASP A 6 -25.75 2.36 -19.32
C ASP A 6 -25.53 1.61 -20.64
N ASP A 7 -24.54 2.02 -21.44
CA ASP A 7 -24.24 1.43 -22.74
C ASP A 7 -23.64 0.00 -22.61
N PRO A 8 -24.30 -1.05 -23.16
CA PRO A 8 -23.83 -2.43 -23.08
C PRO A 8 -22.47 -2.70 -23.70
N SER A 9 -22.03 -1.85 -24.63
CA SER A 9 -20.72 -2.00 -25.29
C SER A 9 -19.54 -1.86 -24.32
N TRP A 10 -19.75 -1.24 -23.16
CA TRP A 10 -18.72 -1.02 -22.12
C TRP A 10 -18.62 -2.17 -21.11
N TRP A 11 -19.60 -3.07 -21.06
CA TRP A 11 -19.65 -4.15 -20.08
C TRP A 11 -18.42 -5.08 -20.10
N PRO A 12 -17.86 -5.45 -21.27
CA PRO A 12 -16.63 -6.25 -21.31
C PRO A 12 -15.46 -5.51 -20.65
N ILE A 13 -15.31 -4.20 -20.91
CA ILE A 13 -14.24 -3.38 -20.33
C ILE A 13 -14.39 -3.29 -18.81
N MET A 14 -15.62 -3.08 -18.32
CA MET A 14 -15.91 -2.98 -16.88
C MET A 14 -15.66 -4.31 -16.17
N ASN A 15 -15.99 -5.43 -16.82
CA ASN A 15 -15.71 -6.75 -16.27
C ASN A 15 -14.20 -7.02 -16.17
N VAL A 16 -13.43 -6.65 -17.20
CA VAL A 16 -11.96 -6.75 -17.18
C VAL A 16 -11.37 -5.90 -16.07
N GLN A 17 -11.81 -4.64 -15.92
CA GLN A 17 -11.33 -3.78 -14.83
C GLN A 17 -11.67 -4.34 -13.45
N ARG A 18 -12.87 -4.91 -13.27
CA ARG A 18 -13.25 -5.58 -12.03
C ARG A 18 -12.35 -6.77 -11.74
N VAL A 19 -12.10 -7.62 -12.73
CA VAL A 19 -11.20 -8.78 -12.59
C VAL A 19 -9.77 -8.34 -12.25
N LEU A 20 -9.28 -7.27 -12.87
CA LEU A 20 -7.94 -6.72 -12.60
C LEU A 20 -7.83 -6.01 -11.25
N SER A 21 -8.93 -5.55 -10.67
CA SER A 21 -8.92 -4.90 -9.35
C SER A 21 -8.59 -5.87 -8.22
N TYR A 22 -9.04 -7.13 -8.30
CA TYR A 22 -8.75 -8.14 -7.28
C TYR A 22 -7.26 -8.41 -7.04
N PRO A 23 -6.42 -8.68 -8.06
CA PRO A 23 -4.99 -8.89 -7.85
C PRO A 23 -4.27 -7.61 -7.41
N VAL A 24 -4.75 -6.42 -7.79
CA VAL A 24 -4.19 -5.15 -7.31
C VAL A 24 -4.41 -4.98 -5.80
N VAL A 25 -5.61 -5.28 -5.31
CA VAL A 25 -5.86 -5.26 -3.86
C VAL A 25 -5.05 -6.33 -3.14
N ALA A 26 -4.93 -7.53 -3.74
CA ALA A 26 -4.12 -8.61 -3.18
C ALA A 26 -2.62 -8.26 -3.10
N SER A 27 -2.07 -7.60 -4.13
CA SER A 27 -0.67 -7.18 -4.13
C SER A 27 -0.39 -6.07 -3.12
N ILE A 28 -1.30 -5.08 -2.99
CA ILE A 28 -1.20 -4.06 -1.94
C ILE A 28 -1.26 -4.71 -0.55
N ALA A 29 -2.17 -5.65 -0.32
CA ALA A 29 -2.27 -6.37 0.94
C ALA A 29 -1.00 -7.16 1.27
N LEU A 30 -0.37 -7.81 0.28
CA LEU A 30 0.92 -8.49 0.45
C LEU A 30 2.05 -7.53 0.82
N VAL A 31 2.14 -6.38 0.15
CA VAL A 31 3.16 -5.35 0.46
C VAL A 31 3.00 -4.82 1.89
N VAL A 32 1.75 -4.56 2.31
CA VAL A 32 1.45 -4.13 3.69
C VAL A 32 1.78 -5.23 4.69
N TYR A 33 1.50 -6.49 4.36
CA TYR A 33 1.78 -7.63 5.22
C TYR A 33 3.29 -7.85 5.44
N ASP A 34 4.08 -7.87 4.37
CA ASP A 34 5.55 -7.98 4.46
C ASP A 34 6.14 -6.81 5.26
N TRP A 35 5.58 -5.62 5.09
CA TRP A 35 5.98 -4.46 5.86
C TRP A 35 5.68 -4.61 7.36
N ALA A 36 4.47 -5.05 7.70
CA ALA A 36 4.06 -5.26 9.10
C ALA A 36 4.91 -6.35 9.78
N LEU A 37 5.31 -7.39 9.03
CA LEU A 37 6.17 -8.46 9.53
C LEU A 37 7.55 -7.93 9.95
N ILE A 38 8.15 -7.07 9.13
CA ILE A 38 9.45 -6.46 9.43
C ILE A 38 9.32 -5.41 10.55
N PHE A 39 8.18 -4.72 10.62
CA PHE A 39 7.93 -3.71 11.65
C PHE A 39 7.98 -4.28 13.08
N GLY A 40 7.52 -5.53 13.29
CA GLY A 40 7.60 -6.18 14.60
C GLY A 40 9.04 -6.32 15.11
N GLN A 41 9.96 -6.71 14.23
CA GLN A 41 11.39 -6.80 14.56
C GLN A 41 12.04 -5.41 14.72
N GLU A 42 11.66 -4.46 13.87
CA GLU A 42 12.16 -3.09 13.95
C GLU A 42 11.71 -2.38 15.23
N PHE A 43 10.50 -2.62 15.73
CA PHE A 43 10.03 -2.04 16.97
C PHE A 43 10.90 -2.49 18.17
N GLU A 44 11.15 -3.78 18.32
CA GLU A 44 12.00 -4.27 19.41
C GLU A 44 13.47 -3.82 19.29
N LEU A 45 14.02 -3.69 18.08
CA LEU A 45 15.43 -3.32 17.88
C LEU A 45 15.67 -1.79 17.81
N VAL A 46 14.70 -1.02 17.32
CA VAL A 46 14.80 0.43 17.11
C VAL A 46 14.16 1.21 18.24
N TRP A 47 12.96 0.85 18.70
CA TRP A 47 12.24 1.60 19.73
C TRP A 47 12.76 1.34 21.15
N MET A 48 13.17 0.11 21.47
CA MET A 48 13.71 -0.23 22.82
C MET A 48 15.20 0.12 22.99
N LYS A 49 15.90 0.50 21.92
CA LYS A 49 17.30 0.94 21.97
C LYS A 49 17.40 2.45 21.85
N ARG A 50 18.50 3.01 22.37
CA ARG A 50 18.81 4.45 22.35
C ARG A 50 18.63 5.03 20.93
N TRP A 51 17.81 6.08 20.83
CA TRP A 51 17.41 6.71 19.57
C TRP A 51 18.61 7.46 18.97
N SER A 52 18.87 7.24 17.68
CA SER A 52 19.87 7.96 16.89
C SER A 52 19.15 8.65 15.74
N LEU A 53 19.61 9.86 15.37
CA LEU A 53 19.05 10.65 14.25
C LEU A 53 18.93 9.86 12.95
N MET A 54 19.89 8.98 12.67
CA MET A 54 19.88 8.10 11.50
C MET A 54 18.65 7.19 11.45
N LYS A 55 18.21 6.69 12.62
CA LYS A 55 17.04 5.80 12.73
C LYS A 55 15.73 6.56 12.54
N VAL A 56 15.67 7.80 13.01
CA VAL A 56 14.50 8.69 12.80
C VAL A 56 14.35 8.99 11.32
N LEU A 57 15.45 9.38 10.66
CA LEU A 57 15.49 9.61 9.21
C LEU A 57 15.02 8.39 8.43
N TYR A 58 15.51 7.20 8.78
CA TYR A 58 15.07 5.94 8.19
C TYR A 58 13.55 5.70 8.35
N LEU A 59 13.02 5.91 9.56
CA LEU A 59 11.60 5.75 9.86
C LEU A 59 10.74 6.75 9.08
N SER A 60 11.15 8.01 8.99
CA SER A 60 10.44 9.03 8.21
C SER A 60 10.40 8.70 6.71
N VAL A 61 11.52 8.29 6.11
CA VAL A 61 11.55 7.91 4.68
C VAL A 61 10.68 6.67 4.45
N ARG A 62 10.73 5.70 5.37
CA ARG A 62 9.99 4.44 5.21
C ARG A 62 8.48 4.59 5.41
N TYR A 63 8.04 5.40 6.37
CA TYR A 63 6.61 5.62 6.65
C TYR A 63 5.93 6.63 5.74
N ILE A 64 6.69 7.54 5.11
CA ILE A 64 6.15 8.50 4.14
C ILE A 64 6.19 7.91 2.71
N GLY A 65 7.21 7.12 2.38
CA GLY A 65 7.39 6.56 1.03
C GLY A 65 6.35 5.50 0.65
N ILE A 66 5.92 4.67 1.59
CA ILE A 66 4.91 3.61 1.33
C ILE A 66 3.53 4.20 1.02
N PRO A 67 2.94 5.11 1.82
CA PRO A 67 1.67 5.73 1.45
C PRO A 67 1.79 6.59 0.19
N TYR A 68 2.94 7.19 -0.09
CA TYR A 68 3.19 7.89 -1.35
C TYR A 68 3.14 6.94 -2.56
N SER A 69 3.70 5.73 -2.46
CA SER A 69 3.68 4.71 -3.53
C SER A 69 2.30 4.10 -3.76
N VAL A 70 1.40 4.12 -2.79
CA VAL A 70 0.02 3.64 -2.94
C VAL A 70 -0.88 4.75 -3.51
N TYR A 71 -0.49 6.01 -3.31
CA TYR A 71 -1.24 7.18 -3.79
C TYR A 71 -0.90 7.56 -5.25
N VAL A 72 0.34 7.34 -5.69
CA VAL A 72 0.82 7.50 -7.09
C VAL A 72 0.53 6.25 -7.90
#